data_AF-A0A934D8R8-F1
#
_entry.id   AF-A0A934D8R8-F1
#
_cell.length_a   1.000
_cell.length_b   1.000
_cell.length_c   1.000
_cell.angle_alpha   90.00
_cell.angle_beta   90.00
_cell.angle_gamma   90.00
#
_symmetry.space_group_name_H-M   'P 1'
#
loop_
_entity.id
_entity.type
_entity.pdbx_description
1 polymer ?
#
loop_
_entity_poly.entity_id
_entity_poly.type
_entity_poly.pdbx_seq_one_letter_code
_entity_poly.pdbx_strand_id
1 'polypeptide(L)' 'MAIQQQPFVGNWYVNLTGQLIKVVAVGYADGWISKVVIEHINGKRQILGIDTWGLLDLEMHLYNAVQQVKQQDL' A
#
# COMPACT_ATOMS: atom_id res chain seq x y z
N MET A 1 -16.23 0.92 4.38
CA MET A 1 -16.00 1.70 3.16
C MET A 1 -14.56 1.45 2.79
N ALA A 2 -14.31 0.76 1.67
CA ALA A 2 -12.95 0.49 1.23
C ALA A 2 -12.33 1.78 0.71
N ILE A 3 -11.35 2.32 1.44
CA ILE A 3 -10.51 3.38 0.91
C ILE A 3 -9.67 2.71 -0.18
N GLN A 4 -10.06 2.94 -1.44
CA GLN A 4 -9.39 2.38 -2.61
C GLN A 4 -7.99 3.00 -2.70
N GLN A 5 -7.00 2.39 -2.04
CA GLN A 5 -5.66 2.96 -1.95
C GLN A 5 -4.90 2.67 -3.23
N GLN A 6 -4.31 3.69 -3.83
CA GLN A 6 -3.42 3.50 -4.97
C GLN A 6 -2.12 2.81 -4.47
N PRO A 7 -1.68 1.71 -5.11
CA PRO A 7 -0.47 1.01 -4.69
C PRO A 7 0.77 1.85 -5.04
N PHE A 8 1.59 2.18 -4.04
CA PHE A 8 2.86 2.88 -4.22
C PHE A 8 4.02 1.98 -3.85
N VAL A 9 4.95 1.77 -4.79
CA VAL A 9 6.15 0.97 -4.56
C VAL A 9 6.97 1.56 -3.42
N GLY A 10 7.41 0.71 -2.50
CA GLY A 10 8.17 1.08 -1.31
C GLY A 10 7.31 1.34 -0.07
N ASN A 11 6.01 1.59 -0.23
CA ASN A 11 5.11 1.84 0.88
C ASN A 11 4.71 0.54 1.60
N TRP A 12 4.48 0.69 2.90
CA TRP A 12 3.92 -0.34 3.76
C TRP A 12 2.45 -0.06 4.03
N TYR A 13 1.66 -1.13 4.06
CA TYR A 13 0.23 -1.10 4.31
C TYR A 13 -0.13 -2.16 5.35
N VAL A 14 -1.20 -1.91 6.11
CA VAL A 14 -1.77 -2.89 7.04
C VAL A 14 -3.14 -3.28 6.51
N ASN A 15 -3.38 -4.58 6.34
CA ASN A 15 -4.71 -5.07 6.00
C ASN A 15 -5.59 -5.22 7.25
N LEU A 16 -6.89 -5.49 7.08
CA LEU A 16 -7.84 -5.67 8.20
C LEU A 16 -7.43 -6.75 9.22
N THR A 17 -6.61 -7.73 8.82
CA THR A 17 -6.11 -8.76 9.75
C THR A 17 -4.89 -8.33 10.56
N GLY A 18 -4.45 -7.07 10.43
CA GLY A 18 -3.26 -6.53 11.09
C GLY A 18 -1.95 -6.96 10.44
N GLN A 19 -1.98 -7.58 9.26
CA GLN A 19 -0.78 -8.02 8.57
C GLN A 19 -0.13 -6.86 7.82
N LEU A 20 1.16 -6.67 8.07
CA LEU A 20 1.98 -5.68 7.39
C LEU A 20 2.47 -6.22 6.05
N ILE A 21 2.21 -5.47 4.98
CA ILE A 21 2.61 -5.81 3.61
C ILE A 21 3.34 -4.63 2.97
N LYS A 22 4.40 -4.90 2.22
CA LYS A 22 5.15 -3.92 1.44
C LYS A 22 4.80 -4.05 -0.03
N VAL A 23 4.54 -2.95 -0.73
CA VAL A 23 4.46 -2.98 -2.19
C VAL A 23 5.88 -2.93 -2.74
N VAL A 24 6.27 -3.95 -3.51
CA VAL A 24 7.62 -4.06 -4.09
C VAL A 24 7.65 -3.79 -5.58
N ALA A 25 6.52 -3.95 -6.28
CA ALA A 25 6.37 -3.58 -7.68
C ALA A 25 4.90 -3.35 -8.05
N VAL A 26 4.68 -2.59 -9.13
CA VAL A 26 3.37 -2.40 -9.75
C VAL A 26 3.49 -2.71 -11.24
N GLY A 27 2.59 -3.55 -11.75
CA GLY A 27 2.52 -3.94 -13.14
C GLY A 27 1.44 -3.16 -13.88
N TYR A 28 1.74 -2.78 -15.12
CA TYR A 28 0.82 -2.03 -15.98
C TYR A 28 0.39 -2.90 -17.18
N ALA A 29 -0.86 -2.76 -17.59
CA ALA A 29 -1.39 -3.25 -18.85
C ALA A 29 -2.24 -2.15 -19.49
N ASP A 30 -2.06 -1.90 -20.79
CA ASP A 30 -2.80 -0.87 -21.54
C ASP A 30 -2.74 0.54 -20.91
N GLY A 31 -1.65 0.86 -20.22
CA GLY A 31 -1.46 2.14 -19.52
C GLY A 31 -2.09 2.22 -18.13
N TRP A 32 -2.79 1.17 -17.69
CA TRP A 32 -3.45 1.11 -16.38
C TRP A 32 -2.75 0.12 -15.44
N ILE A 33 -2.85 0.36 -14.13
CA ILE A 33 -2.35 -0.59 -13.13
C ILE A 33 -3.20 -1.86 -13.21
N SER A 34 -2.56 -2.99 -13.51
CA SER A 34 -3.23 -4.29 -13.62
C SER A 34 -2.87 -5.23 -12.48
N LYS A 35 -1.65 -5.12 -11.93
CA LYS A 35 -1.13 -6.01 -10.90
C LYS A 35 -0.29 -5.27 -9.87
N VAL A 36 -0.28 -5.79 -8.65
CA VAL A 36 0.56 -5.31 -7.55
C VAL A 36 1.35 -6.48 -7.00
N VAL A 37 2.65 -6.29 -6.81
CA VAL A 37 3.50 -7.27 -6.14
C VAL A 37 3.71 -6.81 -4.71
N ILE A 38 3.33 -7.65 -3.76
CA ILE A 38 3.49 -7.42 -2.34
C ILE A 38 4.52 -8.37 -1.74
N GLU A 39 5.15 -7.94 -0.66
CA GLU A 39 6.03 -8.74 0.18
C GLU A 39 5.52 -8.65 1.63
N HIS A 40 5.26 -9.81 2.24
CA HIS A 40 4.92 -9.91 3.66
C HIS A 40 6.19 -9.82 4.52
N ILE A 41 6.04 -9.53 5.81
CA ILE A 41 7.16 -9.45 6.77
C ILE A 41 8.03 -10.70 6.85
N ASN A 42 7.48 -11.87 6.49
CA ASN A 42 8.22 -13.13 6.45
C ASN A 42 9.00 -13.33 5.13
N GLY A 43 9.06 -12.30 4.27
CA GLY A 43 9.72 -12.33 2.98
C GLY A 43 8.91 -13.01 1.87
N LYS A 44 7.71 -13.56 2.15
CA LYS A 44 6.86 -14.17 1.12
C LYS A 44 6.33 -13.09 0.17
N ARG A 45 6.56 -13.30 -1.13
CA ARG A 45 6.02 -12.44 -2.19
C ARG A 45 4.74 -13.01 -2.77
N GLN A 46 3.83 -12.11 -3.14
CA GLN A 46 2.58 -12.45 -3.80
C GLN A 46 2.25 -11.41 -4.87
N ILE A 47 1.69 -11.87 -5.99
CA ILE A 47 1.16 -11.02 -7.05
C ILE A 47 -0.35 -10.98 -6.89
N LEU A 48 -0.91 -9.77 -6.85
CA LEU A 48 -2.33 -9.50 -6.72
C LEU A 48 -2.83 -8.80 -7.98
N GLY A 49 -4.03 -9.16 -8.43
CA GLY A 49 -4.77 -8.33 -9.38
C GLY A 49 -5.21 -7.03 -8.73
N ILE A 50 -5.42 -5.98 -9.53
CA ILE A 50 -5.86 -4.67 -9.02
C ILE A 50 -7.23 -4.72 -8.32
N ASP A 51 -8.10 -5.62 -8.77
CA ASP A 51 -9.37 -5.98 -8.14
C ASP A 51 -9.15 -6.55 -6.73
N THR A 52 -8.23 -7.53 -6.60
CA THR A 52 -7.91 -8.15 -5.31
C THR A 52 -7.24 -7.13 -4.37
N TRP A 53 -6.37 -6.27 -4.91
CA TRP A 53 -5.76 -5.18 -4.15
C TRP A 53 -6.80 -4.22 -3.57
N GLY A 54 -7.79 -3.84 -4.37
CA GLY A 54 -8.89 -2.96 -3.92
C GLY A 54 -9.77 -3.56 -2.81
N LEU A 55 -9.78 -4.88 -2.65
CA LEU A 55 -10.53 -5.59 -1.62
C LEU A 55 -9.78 -5.79 -0.30
N LEU A 56 -8.48 -5.45 -0.24
CA LEU A 56 -7.67 -5.71 0.96
C LEU A 56 -8.00 -4.81 2.16
N ASP A 57 -8.90 -3.81 1.98
CA ASP A 57 -9.27 -2.82 3.00
C ASP A 57 -8.04 -2.37 3.81
N LEU A 58 -7.14 -1.69 3.10
CA LEU A 58 -5.86 -1.28 3.65
C LEU A 58 -6.04 -0.01 4.48
N GLU A 59 -5.53 -0.02 5.71
CA GLU A 59 -5.27 1.21 6.46
C GLU A 59 -3.86 1.71 6.11
N MET A 60 -3.77 2.98 5.67
CA MET A 60 -2.49 3.62 5.34
C MET A 60 -1.81 4.04 6.64
N HIS A 61 -1.05 3.15 7.26
CA HIS A 61 -0.19 3.52 8.37
C HIS A 61 1.16 3.98 7.85
N LEU A 62 1.25 5.16 7.22
CA LEU A 62 2.53 5.88 7.11
C LEU A 62 2.30 7.39 6.86
N TYR A 63 2.79 8.20 7.81
CA TYR A 63 3.23 9.60 7.66
C TYR A 63 2.38 10.79 8.17
N ASN A 64 1.81 10.71 9.38
CA ASN A 64 1.62 11.92 10.21
C ASN A 64 2.93 12.42 10.85
N ALA A 65 4.06 11.72 10.67
CA ALA A 65 5.35 12.08 11.23
C ALA A 65 6.02 13.30 10.57
N VAL A 66 5.59 13.73 9.37
CA VAL A 66 6.15 14.94 8.71
C VAL A 66 5.27 16.17 8.76
N GLN A 67 4.01 16.04 9.20
CA GLN A 67 3.17 17.23 9.39
C GLN A 67 3.35 17.89 10.76
N GLN A 68 3.95 17.23 11.76
CA GLN A 68 4.21 17.85 13.06
C GLN A 68 5.43 18.78 13.09
N VAL A 69 6.37 18.66 12.14
CA VAL A 69 7.56 19.53 12.10
C VAL A 69 7.28 20.87 11.39
N LYS A 70 6.17 20.99 10.64
CA LYS A 70 5.83 22.23 9.90
C LYS A 70 4.99 23.25 10.69
N GLN A 71 4.57 22.94 11.92
CA GLN A 71 3.71 23.81 12.74
C GLN A 71 4.42 24.47 13.93
N GLN A 72 5.75 24.35 14.04
CA GLN A 72 6.54 25.02 15.08
C GLN A 72 7.42 26.18 14.57
N ASP A 73 7.41 26.48 13.27
CA ASP A 73 8.15 27.62 12.67
C ASP A 73 7.19 28.62 11.98
N LEU A 74 6.13 29.03 12.67
CA LEU A 74 5.25 30.13 12.26
C LEU A 74 4.93 31.05 13.44
#